data_AF-A0A835RHH3-F1
#
_entry.id   AF-A0A835RHH3-F1
#
_cell.length_a   1.000
_cell.length_b   1.000
_cell.length_c   1.000
_cell.angle_alpha   90.00
_cell.angle_beta   90.00
_cell.angle_gamma   90.00
#
_symmetry.space_group_name_H-M   'P 1'
#
loop_
_entity.id
_entity.type
_entity.pdbx_description
1 polymer ?
#
loop_
_entity_poly.entity_id
_entity_poly.type
_entity_poly.pdbx_seq_one_letter_code
_entity_poly.pdbx_strand_id
1 'polypeptide(L)'
;MVDLVACPAEESSEQRETAAGWSRKLRMAGFSPWGFSDDVTDDVRALLRRYKEGWSMRTASAEEADDPSSSGGVGEGGGCRTHRNLLDVEGATGGVD
;
A
#
# COMPACT_ATOMS: atom_id res chain seq x y z
N MET A 1 -22.21 -3.14 -4.54
CA MET A 1 -22.10 -4.62 -4.55
C MET A 1 -22.90 -5.27 -5.67
N VAL A 2 -24.14 -4.87 -5.93
CA VAL A 2 -24.89 -5.40 -7.11
C VAL A 2 -24.11 -5.16 -8.40
N ASP A 3 -23.46 -4.00 -8.54
CA ASP A 3 -22.63 -3.68 -9.72
C ASP A 3 -21.50 -4.70 -9.93
N LEU A 4 -20.74 -5.02 -8.87
CA LEU A 4 -19.65 -6.00 -8.95
C LEU A 4 -20.09 -7.44 -9.27
N VAL A 5 -21.27 -7.84 -8.81
CA VAL A 5 -21.69 -9.25 -8.82
C VAL A 5 -22.66 -9.58 -9.96
N ALA A 6 -23.49 -8.61 -10.36
CA ALA A 6 -24.60 -8.83 -11.30
C ALA A 6 -24.43 -8.11 -12.64
N CYS A 7 -23.56 -7.10 -12.75
CA CYS A 7 -23.28 -6.43 -14.01
C CYS A 7 -22.09 -7.09 -14.73
N PRO A 8 -22.05 -7.04 -16.08
CA PRO A 8 -20.85 -7.39 -16.83
C PRO A 8 -19.64 -6.56 -16.40
N ALA A 9 -18.46 -7.18 -16.44
CA ALA A 9 -17.25 -6.53 -15.95
C ALA A 9 -16.87 -5.27 -16.74
N GLU A 10 -17.21 -5.20 -18.03
CA GLU A 10 -16.94 -4.04 -18.88
C GLU A 10 -17.84 -2.82 -18.56
N GLU A 11 -18.98 -3.04 -17.90
CA GLU A 11 -19.94 -1.99 -17.52
C GLU A 11 -19.82 -1.59 -16.04
N SER A 12 -19.13 -2.40 -15.23
CA SER A 12 -18.98 -2.17 -13.79
C SER A 12 -17.97 -1.06 -13.50
N SER A 13 -18.42 -0.06 -12.73
CA SER A 13 -17.58 1.05 -12.27
C SER A 13 -16.96 0.80 -10.89
N GLU A 14 -17.40 -0.22 -10.17
CA GLU A 14 -16.92 -0.57 -8.84
C GLU A 14 -15.61 -1.40 -8.83
N GLN A 15 -15.07 -1.78 -10.00
CA GLN A 15 -13.85 -2.61 -10.11
C GLN A 15 -12.58 -1.89 -9.66
N ARG A 16 -12.19 -2.13 -8.41
CA ARG A 16 -10.93 -1.67 -7.85
C ARG A 16 -9.81 -2.66 -8.17
N GLU A 17 -8.65 -2.13 -8.52
CA GLU A 17 -7.41 -2.91 -8.57
C GLU A 17 -6.55 -2.64 -7.34
N THR A 18 -5.67 -3.58 -7.04
CA THR A 18 -4.70 -3.43 -5.97
C THR A 18 -3.70 -2.31 -6.29
N ALA A 19 -3.07 -1.75 -5.25
CA ALA A 19 -2.02 -0.75 -5.41
C ALA A 19 -0.87 -1.25 -6.32
N ALA A 20 -0.54 -2.54 -6.26
CA ALA A 20 0.47 -3.17 -7.13
C ALA A 20 0.04 -3.18 -8.61
N GLY A 21 -1.23 -3.43 -8.90
CA GLY A 21 -1.81 -3.39 -10.24
C GLY A 21 -1.70 -1.99 -10.86
N TRP A 22 -2.17 -0.97 -10.14
CA TRP A 22 -2.04 0.42 -10.55
C TRP A 22 -0.59 0.87 -10.70
N SER A 23 0.28 0.51 -9.76
CA SER A 23 1.70 0.86 -9.82
C SER A 23 2.38 0.26 -11.05
N ARG A 24 2.01 -0.96 -11.46
CA ARG A 24 2.51 -1.58 -12.70
C ARG A 24 2.05 -0.80 -13.92
N LYS A 25 0.76 -0.46 -14.01
CA LYS A 25 0.20 0.31 -15.14
C LYS A 25 0.87 1.67 -15.29
N LEU A 26 1.06 2.39 -14.19
CA LEU A 26 1.74 3.68 -14.18
C LEU A 26 3.20 3.58 -14.64
N ARG A 27 3.93 2.56 -14.18
CA ARG A 27 5.31 2.32 -14.66
C ARG A 27 5.36 2.00 -16.16
N MET A 28 4.44 1.18 -16.66
CA MET A 28 4.36 0.87 -18.09
C MET A 28 4.02 2.10 -18.95
N ALA A 29 3.28 3.06 -18.39
CA ALA A 29 3.02 4.35 -19.01
C ALA A 29 4.17 5.37 -18.88
N GLY A 30 5.31 4.98 -18.30
CA GLY A 30 6.51 5.81 -18.17
C GLY A 30 6.57 6.67 -16.89
N PHE A 31 5.64 6.49 -15.94
CA PHE A 31 5.69 7.19 -14.66
C PHE A 31 6.65 6.50 -13.69
N SER A 32 7.35 7.30 -12.89
CA SER A 32 8.18 6.81 -11.78
C SER A 32 7.49 7.11 -10.45
N PRO A 33 7.56 6.19 -9.46
CA PRO A 33 6.99 6.41 -8.15
C PRO A 33 7.81 7.45 -7.37
N TRP A 34 7.12 8.31 -6.62
CA TRP A 34 7.73 9.22 -5.67
C TRP A 34 7.20 8.92 -4.27
N GLY A 35 8.10 8.78 -3.29
CA GLY A 35 7.71 8.53 -1.90
C GLY A 35 7.10 9.75 -1.24
N PHE A 36 6.17 9.54 -0.31
CA PHE A 36 5.69 10.64 0.54
C PHE A 36 6.80 11.12 1.49
N SER A 37 6.75 12.40 1.89
CA SER A 37 7.67 12.94 2.89
C SER A 37 7.35 12.42 4.29
N ASP A 38 8.33 12.53 5.18
CA ASP A 38 8.15 12.15 6.59
C ASP A 38 7.06 13.02 7.26
N ASP A 39 6.99 14.31 6.92
CA ASP A 39 5.95 15.22 7.43
C ASP A 39 4.54 14.75 7.07
N VAL A 40 4.30 14.40 5.80
CA VAL A 40 2.99 13.87 5.35
C VAL A 40 2.67 12.56 6.06
N THR A 41 3.69 11.72 6.27
CA THR A 41 3.55 10.44 6.95
C THR A 41 3.16 10.65 8.42
N ASP A 42 3.76 11.61 9.10
CA ASP A 42 3.42 11.98 10.47
C ASP A 42 2.04 12.63 10.59
N ASP A 43 1.66 13.48 9.62
CA ASP A 43 0.32 14.07 9.56
C ASP A 43 -0.77 13.01 9.43
N VAL A 44 -0.57 11.98 8.60
CA VAL A 44 -1.53 10.87 8.49
C VAL A 44 -1.58 10.05 9.78
N ARG A 45 -0.44 9.76 10.42
CA ARG A 45 -0.44 9.09 11.74
C ARG A 45 -1.17 9.91 12.80
N ALA A 46 -0.97 11.22 12.81
CA ALA A 46 -1.68 12.13 13.71
C ALA A 46 -3.18 12.18 13.41
N LEU A 47 -3.58 12.11 12.13
CA LEU A 47 -4.97 11.99 11.73
C LEU A 47 -5.60 10.71 12.28
N LEU A 48 -4.99 9.54 12.08
CA LEU A 48 -5.55 8.26 12.48
C LEU A 48 -5.70 8.12 14.01
N ARG A 49 -4.80 8.73 14.80
CA ARG A 49 -4.89 8.75 16.27
C ARG A 49 -6.12 9.48 16.81
N ARG A 50 -6.80 10.31 16.00
CA ARG A 50 -8.03 11.01 16.39
C ARG A 50 -9.30 10.18 16.19
N TYR A 51 -9.20 9.07 15.46
CA TYR A 51 -10.31 8.17 15.20
C TYR A 51 -10.27 6.99 16.17
N LYS A 52 -11.29 6.11 16.07
CA LYS A 52 -11.35 4.86 16.84
C LYS A 52 -10.02 4.10 16.73
N GLU A 53 -9.60 3.46 17.80
CA GLU A 53 -8.42 2.60 17.77
C GLU A 53 -8.53 1.49 16.71
N GLY A 54 -7.38 1.05 16.18
CA GLY A 54 -7.29 -0.02 15.18
C GLY A 54 -7.04 0.42 13.74
N TRP A 55 -7.07 1.72 13.43
CA TRP A 55 -6.60 2.22 12.13
C TRP A 55 -5.09 2.41 12.13
N SER A 56 -4.43 1.98 11.05
CA SER A 56 -2.98 2.13 10.88
C SER A 56 -2.64 2.45 9.43
N MET A 57 -1.48 3.07 9.23
CA MET A 57 -0.92 3.33 7.92
C MET A 57 0.29 2.43 7.72
N ARG A 58 0.36 1.75 6.57
CA ARG A 58 1.48 0.90 6.18
C ARG A 58 2.17 1.49 4.96
N THR A 59 3.45 1.18 4.81
CA THR A 59 4.14 1.41 3.54
C THR A 59 3.82 0.25 2.62
N ALA A 60 3.42 0.54 1.38
CA ALA A 60 3.34 -0.40 0.28
C ALA A 60 4.77 -0.80 -0.11
N SER A 61 5.35 -1.69 0.69
CA SER A 61 6.60 -2.37 0.37
C SER A 61 6.37 -3.26 -0.84
N ALA A 62 7.30 -3.27 -1.79
CA ALA A 62 7.22 -4.09 -3.00
C ALA A 62 7.58 -5.56 -2.73
N GLU A 63 7.09 -6.13 -1.62
CA GLU A 63 7.51 -7.44 -1.10
C GLU A 63 6.32 -8.37 -0.96
N GLU A 64 5.67 -8.64 -2.09
CA GLU A 64 4.92 -9.88 -2.28
C GLU A 64 5.64 -10.65 -3.40
N ALA A 65 6.86 -11.07 -3.08
CA ALA A 65 7.58 -12.13 -3.78
C ALA A 65 7.91 -13.17 -2.70
N ASP A 66 7.06 -14.18 -2.65
CA ASP A 66 7.22 -15.40 -1.88
C ASP A 66 8.60 -16.03 -2.21
N ASP A 67 9.59 -15.88 -1.33
CA ASP A 67 10.78 -16.73 -1.30
C ASP A 67 11.29 -16.90 0.14
N PRO A 68 10.90 -17.97 0.85
CA PRO A 68 11.39 -18.29 2.18
C PRO A 68 12.73 -19.03 2.12
N SER A 69 13.80 -18.37 1.69
CA SER A 69 15.18 -18.79 2.02
C SER A 69 16.23 -17.70 1.77
N SER A 70 16.44 -16.85 2.76
CA SER A 70 17.82 -16.41 3.07
C SER A 70 17.94 -15.92 4.50
N SER A 71 18.67 -16.72 5.26
CA SER A 71 19.21 -16.41 6.58
C SER A 71 20.41 -15.46 6.47
N GLY A 72 20.42 -14.44 7.32
CA GLY A 72 21.65 -13.86 7.88
C GLY A 72 22.23 -12.61 7.18
N GLY A 73 22.38 -11.54 7.97
CA GLY A 73 23.30 -10.44 7.64
C GLY A 73 22.93 -9.10 8.27
N VAL A 74 23.40 -8.83 9.49
CA VAL A 74 23.50 -7.46 10.03
C VAL A 74 24.61 -6.73 9.28
N GLY A 75 24.28 -5.60 8.67
CA GLY A 75 25.24 -4.71 8.00
C GLY A 75 24.77 -3.26 8.07
N GLU A 76 25.30 -2.51 9.04
CA GLU A 76 25.32 -1.04 9.02
C GLU A 76 26.12 -0.58 7.79
N GLY A 77 25.47 0.19 6.91
CA GLY A 77 26.08 0.78 5.73
C GLY A 77 25.24 1.94 5.20
N GLY A 78 25.75 3.16 5.37
CA GLY A 78 25.12 4.38 4.84
C GLY A 78 25.02 4.32 3.32
N GLY A 79 23.80 4.46 2.80
CA GLY A 79 23.50 4.55 1.38
C GLY A 79 22.40 5.58 1.16
N CYS A 80 22.63 6.50 0.23
CA CYS A 80 21.74 7.60 -0.13
C CYS A 80 20.30 7.10 -0.37
N ARG A 81 19.34 7.74 0.31
CA ARG A 81 17.94 7.31 0.41
C ARG A 81 17.28 7.15 -0.95
N THR A 82 17.07 5.90 -1.37
CA THR A 82 16.15 5.59 -2.46
C THR A 82 14.75 5.48 -1.83
N HIS A 83 14.08 6.62 -1.67
CA HIS A 83 12.75 6.72 -1.05
C HIS A 83 11.71 6.01 -1.93
N ARG A 84 11.30 4.82 -1.51
CA ARG A 84 10.23 4.06 -2.18
C ARG A 84 9.21 3.58 -1.17
N ASN A 85 8.41 4.52 -0.66
CA ASN A 85 7.27 4.24 0.22
C ASN A 85 6.01 4.88 -0.37
N LEU A 86 5.26 4.10 -1.15
CA LEU A 86 3.84 4.38 -1.40
C LEU A 86 3.10 3.99 -0.11
N LEU A 87 2.06 4.71 0.32
CA LEU A 87 1.37 4.41 1.58
C LEU A 87 0.05 3.68 1.29
N ASP A 88 -0.24 2.66 2.07
CA ASP A 88 -1.51 1.92 2.05
C ASP A 88 -2.20 2.08 3.42
N VAL A 89 -3.51 2.35 3.42
CA VAL A 89 -4.32 2.55 4.64
C VAL A 89 -5.36 1.45 4.69
N GLU A 90 -5.17 0.49 5.59
CA GLU A 90 -6.09 -0.62 5.79
C GLU A 90 -6.93 -0.45 7.06
N GLY A 91 -8.20 -0.85 6.98
CA GLY A 91 -9.11 -0.89 8.12
C GLY A 91 -8.99 -2.19 8.92
N ALA A 92 -9.23 -2.12 10.23
CA ALA A 92 -9.26 -3.28 11.10
C ALA A 92 -10.36 -4.27 10.67
N THR A 93 -9.99 -5.50 10.31
CA THR A 93 -10.94 -6.61 10.15
C THR A 93 -11.49 -6.97 11.52
N GLY A 94 -12.63 -6.40 11.88
CA GLY A 94 -13.35 -6.77 13.10
C GLY A 94 -13.84 -8.21 12.98
N GLY A 95 -13.27 -9.12 13.78
CA GLY A 95 -13.82 -10.44 14.00
C GLY A 95 -15.17 -10.32 14.71
N VAL A 96 -16.19 -10.93 14.14
CA VAL A 96 -17.53 -11.07 14.75
C VAL A 96 -17.50 -12.35 15.58
N ASP A 97 -17.92 -12.26 16.85
CA ASP A 97 -18.27 -13.40 17.70
C ASP A 97 -19.71 -13.83 17.40
#